data_AF-A0A1A8L3V8-F1
#
_entry.id   AF-A0A1A8L3V8-F1
#
_cell.length_a   1.000
_cell.length_b   1.000
_cell.length_c   1.000
_cell.angle_alpha   90.00
_cell.angle_beta   90.00
_cell.angle_gamma   90.00
#
_symmetry.space_group_name_H-M   'P 1'
#
loop_
_entity.id
_entity.type
_entity.pdbx_description
1 polymer ?
#
loop_
_entity_poly.entity_id
_entity_poly.type
_entity_poly.pdbx_seq_one_letter_code
_entity_poly.pdbx_strand_id
1 'polypeptide(L)' 'MSSSIGGPQLPRDAPSCSIIINFLSFKTKDIILCKAWQNKGISWQDKHINLDHNYPALILKNCREYSEIRKTLKENKV' A
#
# COMPACT_ATOMS: atom_id res chain seq x y z
N MET A 1 10.91 30.91 -9.87
CA MET A 1 11.58 30.26 -8.73
C MET A 1 10.85 28.95 -8.46
N SER A 2 11.38 27.84 -8.96
CA SER A 2 10.79 26.51 -8.75
C SER A 2 11.41 25.88 -7.51
N SER A 3 10.67 25.87 -6.41
CA SER A 3 11.07 25.20 -5.18
C SER A 3 10.98 23.69 -5.39
N SER A 4 12.11 23.04 -5.64
CA SER A 4 12.21 21.58 -5.65
C SER A 4 12.06 21.09 -4.20
N ILE A 5 10.88 20.60 -3.85
CA ILE A 5 10.65 19.85 -2.61
C ILE A 5 11.18 18.43 -2.85
N GLY A 6 12.50 18.29 -2.94
CA GLY A 6 13.16 17.00 -3.14
C GLY A 6 13.71 16.48 -1.81
N GLY A 7 13.16 15.36 -1.33
CA GLY A 7 13.82 14.57 -0.28
C GLY A 7 15.19 14.04 -0.75
N PRO A 8 15.99 13.43 0.15
CA PRO A 8 17.33 12.95 -0.19
C PRO A 8 17.30 12.02 -1.42
N GLN A 9 18.15 12.33 -2.39
CA GLN A 9 18.24 11.60 -3.64
C GLN A 9 18.84 10.21 -3.38
N LEU A 10 18.08 9.16 -3.68
CA LEU A 10 18.53 7.78 -3.50
C LEU A 10 19.57 7.42 -4.58
N PRO A 11 20.52 6.53 -4.27
CA PRO A 11 21.43 5.95 -5.26
C PRO A 11 20.67 5.39 -6.47
N ARG A 12 21.25 5.48 -7.67
CA ARG A 12 20.60 5.05 -8.93
C ARG A 12 20.15 3.58 -8.92
N ASP A 13 20.83 2.74 -8.14
CA ASP A 13 20.57 1.31 -8.04
C ASP A 13 19.72 0.93 -6.81
N ALA A 14 19.19 1.92 -6.09
CA ALA A 14 18.31 1.66 -4.96
C ALA A 14 16.96 1.11 -5.44
N PRO A 15 16.35 0.15 -4.71
CA PRO A 15 14.97 -0.26 -4.99
C PRO A 15 14.03 0.94 -4.92
N SER A 16 13.02 0.96 -5.79
CA SER A 16 12.04 2.04 -5.83
C SER A 16 11.37 2.22 -4.48
N CYS A 17 11.47 3.42 -3.91
CA CYS A 17 10.77 3.76 -2.68
C CYS A 17 9.25 3.78 -2.88
N SER A 18 8.53 3.37 -1.83
CA SER A 18 7.08 3.55 -1.76
C SER A 18 6.71 5.03 -1.81
N ILE A 19 5.65 5.36 -2.53
CA ILE A 19 5.09 6.72 -2.59
C ILE A 19 3.91 6.81 -1.64
N ILE A 20 3.90 7.80 -0.75
CA ILE A 20 2.76 8.10 0.11
C ILE A 20 1.88 9.14 -0.57
N ILE A 21 0.60 8.81 -0.76
CA ILE A 21 -0.38 9.70 -1.38
C ILE A 21 -1.43 10.09 -0.34
N ASN A 22 -1.56 11.40 -0.10
CA ASN A 22 -2.59 11.95 0.77
C ASN A 22 -3.78 12.39 -0.08
N PHE A 23 -4.88 11.64 -0.01
CA PHE A 23 -6.12 11.97 -0.71
C PHE A 23 -6.89 13.04 0.06
N LEU A 24 -7.46 14.01 -0.66
CA LEU A 24 -8.34 15.02 -0.09
C LEU A 24 -9.64 14.42 0.48
N SER A 25 -10.13 13.32 -0.12
CA SER A 25 -11.34 12.62 0.30
C SER A 25 -11.06 11.15 0.57
N PHE A 26 -11.49 10.68 1.75
CA PHE A 26 -11.42 9.27 2.11
C PHE A 26 -12.20 8.40 1.11
N LYS A 27 -13.37 8.85 0.66
CA LYS A 27 -14.22 8.10 -0.29
C LYS A 27 -13.49 7.83 -1.60
N THR A 28 -12.70 8.81 -2.08
CA THR A 28 -11.90 8.65 -3.28
C THR A 28 -10.79 7.62 -3.09
N LYS A 29 -10.06 7.71 -1.96
CA LYS A 29 -9.04 6.71 -1.60
C LYS A 29 -9.62 5.30 -1.57
N ASP A 30 -10.78 5.14 -0.93
CA ASP A 30 -11.45 3.86 -0.74
C ASP A 30 -11.86 3.24 -2.09
N ILE A 31 -12.50 4.01 -2.97
CA ILE A 31 -12.88 3.55 -4.32
C ILE A 31 -11.65 3.09 -5.12
N ILE A 32 -10.54 3.82 -5.04
CA ILE A 32 -9.31 3.48 -5.76
C ILE A 32 -8.72 2.16 -5.24
N LEU A 33 -8.61 2.02 -3.91
CA LEU A 33 -8.07 0.80 -3.29
C LEU A 33 -8.96 -0.42 -3.58
N CYS A 34 -10.28 -0.29 -3.46
CA CYS A 34 -11.21 -1.36 -3.80
C CYS A 34 -11.03 -1.84 -5.25
N LYS A 35 -10.98 -0.91 -6.21
CA LYS A 35 -10.77 -1.25 -7.63
C LYS A 35 -9.41 -1.92 -7.86
N ALA A 36 -8.36 -1.43 -7.22
CA ALA A 36 -7.03 -2.02 -7.33
C ALA A 36 -7.02 -3.46 -6.78
N TRP A 37 -7.60 -3.70 -5.61
CA TRP A 37 -7.61 -5.03 -5.01
C TRP A 37 -8.49 -6.03 -5.76
N GLN A 38 -9.63 -5.60 -6.32
CA GLN A 38 -10.45 -6.43 -7.20
C GLN A 38 -9.66 -6.93 -8.42
N ASN A 39 -8.79 -6.08 -8.95
CA ASN A 39 -7.94 -6.39 -10.11
C ASN A 39 -6.58 -7.00 -9.72
N LYS A 40 -6.39 -7.36 -8.44
CA LYS A 40 -5.12 -7.85 -7.88
C LYS A 40 -3.92 -6.91 -8.10
N GLY A 41 -4.16 -5.60 -8.15
CA GLY A 41 -3.17 -4.55 -8.32
C GLY A 41 -3.43 -3.67 -9.55
N ILE A 42 -2.45 -2.84 -9.89
CA ILE A 42 -2.48 -2.01 -11.11
C ILE A 42 -1.21 -2.27 -11.93
N SER A 43 -1.31 -2.18 -13.25
CA SER A 43 -0.15 -2.29 -14.15
C SER A 43 0.21 -0.94 -14.72
N TRP A 44 1.50 -0.61 -14.69
CA TRP A 44 2.05 0.61 -15.28
C TRP A 44 3.37 0.28 -15.95
N GLN A 45 3.50 0.57 -17.26
CA GLN A 45 4.71 0.27 -18.05
C GLN A 45 5.17 -1.19 -17.86
N ASP A 46 4.22 -2.13 -17.97
CA ASP A 46 4.42 -3.58 -17.77
C ASP A 46 4.92 -3.99 -16.37
N LYS A 47 4.95 -3.05 -15.42
CA LYS A 47 5.25 -3.33 -14.01
C LYS A 47 3.98 -3.39 -13.19
N HIS A 48 3.89 -4.42 -12.36
CA HIS A 48 2.84 -4.54 -11.37
C HIS A 48 3.14 -3.61 -10.19
N ILE A 49 2.15 -2.78 -9.82
CA ILE A 49 2.23 -1.87 -8.70
C ILE A 49 1.18 -2.29 -7.68
N ASN A 50 1.64 -2.43 -6.43
CA ASN A 50 0.80 -2.69 -5.28
C ASN A 50 0.33 -1.38 -4.65
N LEU A 51 -0.96 -1.31 -4.35
CA LEU A 51 -1.55 -0.22 -3.57
C LEU A 51 -2.05 -0.78 -2.24
N ASP A 52 -1.69 -0.13 -1.15
CA ASP A 52 -2.13 -0.49 0.19
C ASP A 52 -2.32 0.77 1.06
N HIS A 53 -2.93 0.57 2.21
CA HIS A 53 -3.08 1.57 3.24
C HIS A 53 -1.75 1.87 3.94
N ASN A 54 -1.46 3.16 4.12
CA ASN A 54 -0.40 3.60 5.02
C ASN A 54 -0.92 3.58 6.47
N TYR A 55 -0.94 2.41 7.10
CA TYR A 55 -1.33 2.26 8.49
C TYR A 55 -0.20 2.65 9.44
N PRO A 56 -0.51 3.22 10.62
CA PRO A 56 0.49 3.43 11.65
C PRO A 56 1.02 2.08 12.17
N ALA A 57 2.25 2.09 12.70
CA ALA A 57 2.96 0.89 13.12
C ALA A 57 2.16 0.01 14.11
N LEU A 58 1.39 0.63 15.01
CA LEU A 58 0.53 -0.08 15.96
C LEU A 58 -0.53 -0.94 15.26
N ILE A 59 -1.18 -0.39 14.22
CA ILE A 59 -2.21 -1.13 13.47
C ILE A 59 -1.57 -2.27 12.67
N LEU A 60 -0.39 -2.04 12.08
CA LEU A 60 0.36 -3.09 11.39
C LEU A 60 0.77 -4.23 12.33
N LYS A 61 1.18 -3.90 13.56
CA LYS A 61 1.50 -4.89 14.59
C LYS A 61 0.27 -5.75 14.90
N ASN A 62 -0.88 -5.13 15.17
CA ASN A 62 -2.12 -5.83 15.42
C ASN A 62 -2.50 -6.74 14.24
N CYS A 63 -2.44 -6.25 12.99
CA CYS A 63 -2.74 -7.06 11.81
C CYS A 63 -1.86 -8.31 11.69
N ARG A 64 -0.59 -8.24 12.10
CA ARG A 64 0.32 -9.40 12.15
C ARG A 64 -0.08 -10.37 13.26
N GLU A 65 -0.45 -9.89 14.44
CA GLU A 65 -0.88 -10.76 15.54
C GLU A 65 -2.13 -11.58 15.15
N TYR A 66 -3.06 -10.98 14.40
CA TYR A 66 -4.24 -11.66 13.90
C TYR A 66 -3.98 -12.54 12.65
N SER A 67 -2.79 -12.51 12.03
CA SER A 67 -2.55 -13.24 10.77
C SER A 67 -2.66 -14.76 10.96
N GLU A 68 -2.09 -15.27 12.04
CA GLU A 68 -2.11 -16.71 12.34
C GLU A 68 -3.53 -17.19 12.66
N ILE A 69 -4.29 -16.40 13.42
CA ILE A 69 -5.69 -16.70 13.72
C ILE A 69 -6.51 -16.73 12.43
N ARG A 70 -6.34 -15.74 11.55
CA ARG A 70 -7.02 -15.69 10.25
C ARG A 70 -6.67 -16.88 9.36
N LYS A 71 -5.39 -17.30 9.37
CA LYS A 71 -4.93 -18.46 8.62
C LYS A 71 -5.61 -19.74 9.10
N THR A 72 -5.62 -19.98 10.41
CA THR A 72 -6.29 -21.14 11.02
C THR A 72 -7.79 -21.14 10.71
N LEU A 73 -8.48 -19.99 10.85
CA LEU A 73 -9.91 -19.89 10.54
C LEU A 73 -10.19 -20.23 9.06
N LYS A 74 -9.38 -19.70 8.14
CA LYS A 74 -9.49 -19.98 6.70
C LYS A 74 -9.29 -21.47 6.38
N GLU A 75 -8.33 -22.13 7.03
CA GLU A 75 -8.09 -23.57 6.88
C GLU A 75 -9.27 -24.41 7.37
N ASN A 76 -9.91 -23.97 8.46
CA ASN A 76 -11.09 -24.63 9.04
C ASN A 76 -12.41 -24.26 8.33
N LYS A 77 -12.37 -23.44 7.27
CA LYS A 77 -13.54 -23.01 6.48
C LYS A 77 -14.64 -22.33 7.31
N VAL A 78 -14.24 -21.61 8.37
CA VAL A 78 -15.07 -20.67 9.13
C VAL A 78 -14.92 -19.28 8.53
#